data_AF-K4JF42-F1
#
_entry.id   AF-K4JF42-F1
#
_cell.length_a   1.000
_cell.length_b   1.000
_cell.length_c   1.000
_cell.angle_alpha   90.00
_cell.angle_beta   90.00
_cell.angle_gamma   90.00
#
_symmetry.space_group_name_H-M   'P 1'
#
loop_
_entity.id
_entity.type
_entity.pdbx_description
1 polymer ?
#
loop_
_entity_poly.entity_id
_entity_poly.type
_entity_poly.pdbx_seq_one_letter_code
_entity_poly.pdbx_strand_id
1 'polypeptide(L)'
;VQDISRDLHSVDFILDEELVGMGTRIREVVSSLAINVDDVRMLGIWGMGGAGKTTLAKAVFDQISFQFEGKSFVENVREESKPSLSGLKSLQKQVLSDISNDQGITVSGVPDGKNKMKQAMGGRKVLVVLDDVNHKDQLEALAGNCNWFKPGSRIIITTRDK
;
A
#
# COMPACT_ATOMS: atom_id res chain seq x y z
N VAL A 1 18.03 6.86 -7.74
CA VAL A 1 18.11 6.33 -6.35
C VAL A 1 17.54 7.32 -5.31
N GLN A 2 16.83 8.39 -5.70
CA GLN A 2 16.30 9.39 -4.76
C GLN A 2 14.76 9.53 -4.77
N ASP A 3 14.02 8.79 -5.60
CA ASP A 3 12.68 9.26 -5.99
C ASP A 3 11.49 8.59 -5.30
N ILE A 4 11.66 7.48 -4.58
CA ILE A 4 10.51 6.84 -3.89
C ILE A 4 10.19 7.56 -2.57
N SER A 5 11.23 8.08 -1.89
CA SER A 5 11.07 8.80 -0.62
C SER A 5 10.57 10.24 -0.80
N ARG A 6 10.78 10.85 -1.98
CA ARG A 6 10.36 12.24 -2.25
C ARG A 6 8.85 12.39 -2.48
N ASP A 7 8.18 11.31 -2.90
CA ASP A 7 6.76 11.34 -3.28
C ASP A 7 5.83 10.79 -2.18
N LEU A 8 6.38 10.36 -1.04
CA LEU A 8 5.62 9.83 0.10
C LEU A 8 5.23 10.97 1.05
N HIS A 9 3.95 11.33 1.08
CA HIS A 9 3.43 12.14 2.18
C HIS A 9 3.34 11.22 3.41
N SER A 10 4.15 11.47 4.43
CA SER A 10 4.12 10.70 5.69
C SER A 10 3.21 11.41 6.70
N VAL A 11 2.43 10.63 7.44
CA VAL A 11 1.76 11.11 8.65
C VAL A 11 2.48 10.49 9.84
N ASP A 12 3.09 11.35 10.67
CA ASP A 12 3.76 10.93 11.90
C ASP A 12 2.71 10.57 12.95
N PHE A 13 2.58 9.28 13.29
CA PHE A 13 1.74 8.79 14.38
C PHE A 13 2.53 8.56 15.68
N ILE A 14 3.72 9.14 15.80
CA ILE A 14 4.45 9.16 17.06
C ILE A 14 3.80 10.22 17.96
N LEU A 15 3.15 9.73 19.01
CA LEU A 15 2.63 10.44 20.17
C LEU A 15 1.30 11.17 19.97
N ASP A 16 0.22 10.42 20.13
CA ASP A 16 -0.60 10.70 21.31
C ASP A 16 -0.93 9.37 21.99
N GLU A 17 -0.22 9.13 23.09
CA GLU A 17 -0.61 8.14 24.11
C GLU A 17 -1.91 8.56 24.82
N GLU A 18 -2.42 9.77 24.58
CA GLU A 18 -3.78 10.16 24.92
C GLU A 18 -4.79 9.58 23.94
N LEU A 19 -5.16 8.30 24.13
CA LEU A 19 -6.49 7.70 23.88
C LEU A 19 -7.43 8.37 22.83
N VAL A 20 -6.93 8.79 21.67
CA VAL A 20 -7.81 9.30 20.61
C VAL A 20 -8.45 8.09 19.96
N GLY A 21 -9.77 7.96 20.09
CA GLY A 21 -10.52 6.81 19.61
C GLY A 21 -10.24 6.49 18.14
N MET A 22 -10.31 5.20 17.78
CA MET A 22 -10.05 4.71 16.42
C MET A 22 -10.78 5.50 15.33
N GLY A 23 -12.01 5.97 15.60
CA GLY A 23 -12.77 6.79 14.66
C GLY A 23 -12.05 8.08 14.24
N THR A 24 -11.36 8.77 15.16
CA THR A 24 -10.60 9.99 14.82
C THR A 24 -9.39 9.67 13.96
N ARG A 25 -8.61 8.65 14.33
CA ARG A 25 -7.44 8.19 13.56
C ARG A 25 -7.84 7.80 12.14
N ILE A 26 -8.96 7.11 11.96
CA ILE A 26 -9.50 6.77 10.64
C ILE A 26 -9.82 8.03 9.85
N ARG A 27 -10.49 9.02 10.46
CA ARG A 27 -10.84 10.30 9.80
C ARG A 27 -9.60 11.08 9.38
N GLU A 28 -8.55 11.10 10.19
CA GLU A 28 -7.27 11.76 9.87
C GLU A 28 -6.59 11.11 8.67
N VAL A 29 -6.49 9.78 8.65
CA VAL A 29 -5.93 9.03 7.53
C VAL A 29 -6.76 9.28 6.26
N VAL A 30 -8.08 9.14 6.32
CA VAL A 30 -8.97 9.38 5.17
C VAL A 30 -8.85 10.81 4.66
N SER A 31 -8.72 11.79 5.54
CA SER A 31 -8.52 13.20 5.16
C SER A 31 -7.17 13.41 4.48
N SER A 32 -6.10 12.81 4.99
CA SER A 32 -4.76 12.88 4.42
C SER A 32 -4.68 12.25 3.03
N LEU A 33 -5.44 11.17 2.82
CA LEU A 33 -5.61 10.55 1.51
C LEU A 33 -6.34 11.47 0.53
N ALA A 34 -7.14 12.43 0.96
CA ALA A 34 -7.89 13.36 0.11
C ALA A 34 -8.48 12.67 -1.15
N ILE A 35 -9.29 11.63 -0.94
CA ILE A 35 -9.77 10.69 -1.98
C ILE A 35 -10.52 11.33 -3.17
N ASN A 36 -10.92 12.59 -3.04
CA ASN A 36 -11.61 13.37 -4.08
C ASN A 36 -10.66 14.20 -4.97
N VAL A 37 -9.35 14.19 -4.69
CA VAL A 37 -8.33 14.86 -5.50
C VAL A 37 -7.83 13.91 -6.59
N ASP A 38 -7.74 14.38 -7.82
CA ASP A 38 -7.29 13.57 -8.97
C ASP A 38 -5.75 13.55 -9.10
N ASP A 39 -5.07 13.18 -8.02
CA ASP A 39 -3.62 12.96 -7.93
C ASP A 39 -3.32 11.51 -7.50
N VAL A 40 -2.05 11.12 -7.46
CA VAL A 40 -1.61 9.86 -6.83
C VAL A 40 -1.04 10.20 -5.46
N ARG A 41 -1.48 9.49 -4.41
CA ARG A 41 -0.92 9.68 -3.06
C ARG A 41 -0.47 8.37 -2.46
N MET A 42 0.74 8.39 -1.93
CA MET A 42 1.27 7.35 -1.06
C MET A 42 1.32 7.90 0.36
N LEU A 43 0.81 7.13 1.32
CA LEU A 43 0.75 7.48 2.73
C LEU A 43 1.45 6.43 3.59
N GLY A 44 2.47 6.85 4.34
CA GLY A 44 3.11 6.01 5.36
C GLY A 44 2.41 6.15 6.72
N ILE A 45 2.04 5.03 7.33
CA ILE A 45 1.61 4.90 8.72
C ILE A 45 2.71 4.16 9.48
N TRP A 46 3.40 4.87 10.38
CA TRP A 46 4.56 4.32 11.07
C TRP A 46 4.49 4.50 12.59
N GLY A 47 5.29 3.73 13.32
CA GLY A 47 5.33 3.74 14.78
C GLY A 47 5.68 2.39 15.39
N MET A 48 5.73 2.33 16.73
CA MET A 48 6.16 1.14 17.47
C MET A 48 5.29 -0.11 17.21
N GLY A 49 5.84 -1.28 17.52
CA GLY A 49 5.08 -2.53 17.54
C GLY A 49 3.92 -2.45 18.53
N GLY A 50 2.76 -3.02 18.19
CA GLY A 50 1.56 -2.98 19.04
C GLY A 50 0.74 -1.68 18.98
N ALA A 51 1.18 -0.65 18.25
CA ALA A 51 0.48 0.64 18.15
C ALA A 51 -0.85 0.62 17.35
N GLY A 52 -1.24 -0.53 16.79
CA GLY A 52 -2.49 -0.68 16.03
C GLY A 52 -2.45 -0.22 14.57
N LYS A 53 -1.26 -0.06 13.95
CA LYS A 53 -1.10 0.40 12.56
C LYS A 53 -1.86 -0.46 11.55
N THR A 54 -1.68 -1.78 11.60
CA THR A 54 -2.37 -2.75 10.74
C THR A 54 -3.89 -2.63 10.90
N THR A 55 -4.36 -2.53 12.14
CA THR A 55 -5.79 -2.34 12.45
C THR A 55 -6.33 -1.04 11.86
N LEU A 56 -5.59 0.07 11.97
CA LEU A 56 -5.96 1.36 11.39
C LEU A 56 -6.01 1.29 9.86
N ALA A 57 -4.97 0.74 9.23
CA ALA A 57 -4.91 0.59 7.77
C ALA A 57 -6.06 -0.29 7.25
N LYS A 58 -6.39 -1.37 7.97
CA LYS A 58 -7.53 -2.25 7.63
C LYS A 58 -8.86 -1.51 7.74
N ALA A 59 -9.10 -0.81 8.84
CA ALA A 59 -10.34 -0.06 9.02
C ALA A 59 -10.53 1.03 7.95
N VAL A 60 -9.45 1.73 7.58
CA VAL A 60 -9.46 2.70 6.48
C VAL A 60 -9.75 2.02 5.14
N PHE A 61 -9.07 0.91 4.84
CA PHE A 61 -9.28 0.14 3.62
C PHE A 61 -10.74 -0.30 3.48
N ASP A 62 -11.30 -0.91 4.52
CA ASP A 62 -12.68 -1.36 4.52
C ASP A 62 -13.65 -0.19 4.31
N GLN A 63 -13.37 0.98 4.91
CA GLN A 63 -14.21 2.17 4.78
C GLN A 63 -14.19 2.78 3.37
N ILE A 64 -13.05 2.83 2.66
CA ILE A 64 -12.94 3.62 1.41
C ILE A 64 -12.80 2.77 0.16
N SER A 65 -12.55 1.47 0.26
CA SER A 65 -12.20 0.61 -0.89
C SER A 65 -13.28 0.52 -1.96
N PHE A 66 -14.55 0.77 -1.60
CA PHE A 66 -15.66 0.80 -2.57
C PHE A 66 -15.57 1.93 -3.60
N GLN A 67 -14.72 2.94 -3.36
CA GLN A 67 -14.54 4.11 -4.23
C GLN A 67 -13.44 3.93 -5.29
N PHE A 68 -12.88 2.72 -5.38
CA PHE A 68 -11.75 2.37 -6.24
C PHE A 68 -12.13 1.21 -7.17
N GLU A 69 -11.57 1.25 -8.39
CA GLU A 69 -11.83 0.26 -9.44
C GLU A 69 -11.07 -1.06 -9.16
N GLY A 70 -9.90 -0.96 -8.53
CA GLY A 70 -9.10 -2.10 -8.07
C GLY A 70 -8.62 -1.89 -6.64
N LYS A 71 -8.56 -2.96 -5.86
CA LYS A 71 -8.18 -2.87 -4.44
C LYS A 71 -7.43 -4.11 -4.00
N SER A 72 -6.37 -3.94 -3.23
CA SER A 72 -5.62 -5.05 -2.65
C SER A 72 -5.11 -4.68 -1.25
N PHE A 73 -5.28 -5.60 -0.31
CA PHE A 73 -4.68 -5.49 1.01
C PHE A 73 -3.65 -6.61 1.15
N VAL A 74 -2.38 -6.24 1.20
CA VAL A 74 -1.26 -7.16 1.29
C VAL A 74 -0.80 -7.24 2.74
N GLU A 75 -1.22 -8.30 3.44
CA GLU A 75 -0.91 -8.52 4.86
C GLU A 75 0.53 -9.03 5.03
N ASN A 76 1.19 -8.63 6.14
CA ASN A 76 2.47 -9.19 6.59
C ASN A 76 3.58 -9.23 5.52
N VAL A 77 3.77 -8.15 4.75
CA VAL A 77 4.76 -8.05 3.65
C VAL A 77 6.16 -8.48 4.11
N ARG A 78 6.58 -8.08 5.33
CA ARG A 78 7.86 -8.49 5.91
C ARG A 78 8.05 -10.00 6.01
N GLU A 79 7.02 -10.74 6.40
CA GLU A 79 7.12 -12.19 6.57
C GLU A 79 6.93 -12.91 5.24
N GLU A 80 5.91 -12.52 4.46
CA GLU A 80 5.57 -13.15 3.19
C GLU A 80 6.62 -12.93 2.08
N SER A 81 7.48 -11.92 2.23
CA SER A 81 8.58 -11.66 1.29
C SER A 81 9.85 -12.48 1.57
N LYS A 82 9.99 -13.14 2.73
CA LYS A 82 11.20 -13.89 3.13
C LYS A 82 11.53 -15.12 2.28
N PRO A 83 10.56 -15.89 1.75
CA PRO A 83 10.87 -16.99 0.85
C PRO A 83 11.64 -16.44 -0.38
N SER A 84 12.92 -16.77 -0.50
CA SER A 84 13.84 -16.10 -1.43
C SER A 84 13.34 -16.15 -2.88
N LEU A 85 13.21 -14.96 -3.51
CA LEU A 85 12.65 -14.66 -4.84
C LEU A 85 11.19 -15.08 -5.10
N SER A 86 10.66 -16.13 -4.46
CA SER A 86 9.29 -16.59 -4.62
C SER A 86 8.29 -15.77 -3.80
N GLY A 87 8.67 -15.26 -2.62
CA GLY A 87 7.79 -14.49 -1.74
C GLY A 87 7.28 -13.21 -2.39
N LEU A 88 8.19 -12.33 -2.82
CA LEU A 88 7.81 -11.09 -3.53
C LEU A 88 7.01 -11.38 -4.80
N LYS A 89 7.37 -12.43 -5.56
CA LYS A 89 6.61 -12.85 -6.74
C LYS A 89 5.17 -13.26 -6.39
N SER A 90 4.97 -13.97 -5.28
CA SER A 90 3.64 -14.34 -4.78
C SER A 90 2.83 -13.12 -4.38
N LEU A 91 3.44 -12.16 -3.68
CA LEU A 91 2.78 -10.90 -3.31
C LEU A 91 2.39 -10.07 -4.56
N GLN A 92 3.25 -9.98 -5.56
CA GLN A 92 2.92 -9.31 -6.83
C GLN A 92 1.76 -10.00 -7.55
N LYS A 93 1.74 -11.34 -7.54
CA LYS A 93 0.63 -12.12 -8.11
C LYS A 93 -0.68 -11.82 -7.38
N GLN A 94 -0.67 -11.80 -6.04
CA GLN A 94 -1.84 -11.42 -5.25
C GLN A 94 -2.36 -10.04 -5.65
N VAL A 95 -1.50 -9.01 -5.65
CA VAL A 95 -1.92 -7.65 -6.00
C VAL A 95 -2.52 -7.58 -7.40
N LEU A 96 -1.91 -8.26 -8.37
CA LEU A 96 -2.42 -8.33 -9.73
C LEU A 96 -3.79 -9.01 -9.81
N SER A 97 -3.95 -10.14 -9.12
CA SER A 97 -5.21 -10.89 -9.07
C SER A 97 -6.33 -10.08 -8.43
N ASP A 98 -6.04 -9.40 -7.33
CA ASP A 98 -7.00 -8.55 -6.63
C ASP A 98 -7.43 -7.34 -7.47
N ILE A 99 -6.47 -6.64 -8.09
CA ILE A 99 -6.73 -5.42 -8.88
C ILE A 99 -7.42 -5.73 -10.21
N SER A 100 -7.09 -6.87 -10.82
CA SER A 100 -7.65 -7.26 -12.12
C SER A 100 -8.91 -8.12 -11.99
N ASN A 101 -9.24 -8.56 -10.77
CA ASN A 101 -10.23 -9.60 -10.49
C ASN A 101 -10.02 -10.86 -11.34
N ASP A 102 -8.75 -11.28 -11.48
CA ASP A 102 -8.34 -12.42 -12.32
C ASP A 102 -7.38 -13.35 -11.55
N GLN A 103 -7.88 -14.51 -11.20
CA GLN A 103 -7.13 -15.56 -10.47
C GLN A 103 -6.20 -16.38 -11.38
N GLY A 104 -6.36 -16.27 -12.71
CA GLY A 104 -5.53 -16.93 -13.71
C GLY A 104 -4.19 -16.23 -13.97
N ILE A 105 -3.96 -15.05 -13.38
CA ILE A 105 -2.74 -14.29 -13.61
C ILE A 105 -1.50 -15.09 -13.19
N THR A 106 -0.53 -15.11 -14.09
CA THR A 106 0.79 -15.68 -13.86
C THR A 106 1.83 -14.57 -13.76
N VAL A 107 2.80 -14.76 -12.87
CA VAL A 107 3.98 -13.91 -12.73
C VAL A 107 5.19 -14.82 -12.91
N SER A 108 6.01 -14.57 -13.92
CA SER A 108 7.17 -15.42 -14.22
C SER A 108 8.32 -15.15 -13.23
N GLY A 109 8.52 -13.89 -12.84
CA GLY A 109 9.49 -13.44 -11.85
C GLY A 109 9.20 -12.02 -11.38
N VAL A 110 9.97 -11.51 -10.41
CA VAL A 110 9.76 -10.17 -9.84
C VAL A 110 9.76 -9.04 -10.90
N PRO A 111 10.70 -9.01 -11.87
CA PRO A 111 10.69 -7.98 -12.91
C PRO A 111 9.44 -8.02 -13.81
N ASP A 112 8.96 -9.21 -14.16
CA ASP A 112 7.72 -9.40 -14.92
C ASP A 112 6.50 -8.91 -14.11
N GLY A 113 6.45 -9.27 -12.83
CA GLY A 113 5.43 -8.78 -11.91
C GLY A 113 5.39 -7.25 -11.84
N LYS A 114 6.55 -6.59 -11.73
CA LYS A 114 6.65 -5.11 -11.74
C LYS A 114 6.02 -4.51 -13.01
N ASN A 115 6.35 -5.06 -14.18
CA ASN A 115 5.83 -4.56 -15.46
C ASN A 115 4.31 -4.73 -15.57
N LYS A 116 3.79 -5.91 -15.21
CA LYS A 116 2.36 -6.19 -15.21
C LYS A 116 1.62 -5.30 -14.22
N MET A 117 2.19 -5.11 -13.03
CA MET A 117 1.64 -4.27 -11.97
C MET A 117 1.53 -2.81 -12.42
N LYS A 118 2.61 -2.26 -13.02
CA LYS A 118 2.60 -0.92 -13.61
C LYS A 118 1.50 -0.77 -14.67
N GLN A 119 1.33 -1.75 -15.55
CA GLN A 119 0.27 -1.71 -16.56
C GLN A 119 -1.13 -1.77 -15.93
N ALA A 120 -1.35 -2.69 -14.99
CA ALA A 120 -2.65 -2.90 -14.36
C ALA A 120 -3.11 -1.71 -13.51
N MET A 121 -2.18 -1.12 -12.74
CA MET A 121 -2.43 0.03 -11.86
C MET A 121 -2.41 1.36 -12.59
N GLY A 122 -1.69 1.46 -13.71
CA GLY A 122 -1.72 2.65 -14.56
C GLY A 122 -3.04 2.81 -15.33
N GLY A 123 -3.76 1.70 -15.55
CA GLY A 123 -5.06 1.70 -16.23
C GLY A 123 -6.27 1.88 -15.30
N ARG A 124 -6.09 1.78 -13.97
CA ARG A 124 -7.20 1.72 -13.01
C ARG A 124 -6.97 2.63 -11.82
N LYS A 125 -8.04 3.22 -11.28
CA LYS A 125 -7.99 3.94 -10.01
C LYS A 125 -7.92 2.92 -8.87
N VAL A 126 -6.76 2.78 -8.23
CA VAL A 126 -6.53 1.68 -7.26
C VAL A 126 -6.34 2.14 -5.82
N LEU A 127 -6.74 1.29 -4.88
CA LEU A 127 -6.38 1.37 -3.46
C LEU A 127 -5.51 0.17 -3.07
N VAL A 128 -4.26 0.41 -2.71
CA VAL A 128 -3.33 -0.67 -2.29
C VAL A 128 -2.85 -0.42 -0.88
N VAL A 129 -2.94 -1.42 -0.02
CA VAL A 129 -2.33 -1.40 1.33
C VAL A 129 -1.19 -2.41 1.37
N LEU A 130 -0.01 -1.95 1.79
CA LEU A 130 1.17 -2.78 2.03
C LEU A 130 1.45 -2.78 3.54
N ASP A 131 1.10 -3.87 4.22
CA ASP A 131 1.19 -3.98 5.67
C ASP A 131 2.52 -4.59 6.13
N ASP A 132 3.09 -4.05 7.20
CA ASP A 132 4.35 -4.44 7.85
C ASP A 132 5.52 -4.49 6.87
N VAL A 133 5.73 -3.40 6.12
CA VAL A 133 6.90 -3.24 5.24
C VAL A 133 8.12 -2.85 6.09
N ASN A 134 9.25 -3.53 5.90
CA ASN A 134 10.49 -3.27 6.64
C ASN A 134 11.75 -3.16 5.77
N HIS A 135 11.64 -3.36 4.45
CA HIS A 135 12.77 -3.20 3.52
C HIS A 135 12.34 -2.47 2.25
N LYS A 136 13.25 -1.63 1.74
CA LYS A 136 13.03 -0.85 0.51
C LYS A 136 12.73 -1.73 -0.70
N ASP A 137 13.36 -2.89 -0.80
CA ASP A 137 13.17 -3.82 -1.91
C ASP A 137 11.71 -4.33 -1.99
N GLN A 138 11.01 -4.42 -0.86
CA GLN A 138 9.58 -4.77 -0.83
C GLN A 138 8.73 -3.65 -1.45
N LEU A 139 8.98 -2.39 -1.08
CA LEU A 139 8.30 -1.22 -1.67
C LEU A 139 8.59 -1.11 -3.17
N GLU A 140 9.85 -1.28 -3.57
CA GLU A 140 10.26 -1.25 -4.96
C GLU A 140 9.64 -2.39 -5.78
N ALA A 141 9.36 -3.53 -5.15
CA ALA A 141 8.68 -4.68 -5.77
C ALA A 141 7.17 -4.48 -5.94
N LEU A 142 6.51 -3.82 -4.99
CA LEU A 142 5.05 -3.80 -4.87
C LEU A 142 4.40 -2.46 -5.24
N ALA A 143 5.09 -1.34 -5.05
CA ALA A 143 4.54 -0.01 -5.30
C ALA A 143 5.38 0.85 -6.27
N GLY A 144 6.68 0.60 -6.40
CA GLY A 144 7.52 1.34 -7.35
C GLY A 144 7.53 2.86 -7.08
N ASN A 145 7.17 3.65 -8.10
CA ASN A 145 7.02 5.12 -8.01
C ASN A 145 5.58 5.52 -8.38
N CYS A 146 5.14 6.73 -8.01
CA CYS A 146 3.83 7.30 -8.36
C CYS A 146 3.44 7.18 -9.84
N ASN A 147 4.40 7.15 -10.77
CA ASN A 147 4.12 6.94 -12.20
C ASN A 147 3.60 5.52 -12.57
N TRP A 148 3.48 4.61 -11.60
CA TRP A 148 2.81 3.32 -11.79
C TRP A 148 1.29 3.41 -11.74
N PHE A 149 0.74 4.50 -11.22
CA PHE A 149 -0.66 4.57 -10.84
C PHE A 149 -1.41 5.61 -11.66
N LYS A 150 -2.66 5.30 -11.97
CA LYS A 150 -3.60 6.28 -12.51
C LYS A 150 -3.88 7.38 -11.48
N PRO A 151 -4.04 8.65 -11.90
CA PRO A 151 -4.62 9.69 -11.04
C PRO A 151 -5.88 9.23 -10.30
N GLY A 152 -6.03 9.70 -9.07
CA GLY A 152 -7.05 9.24 -8.11
C GLY A 152 -6.65 8.01 -7.28
N SER A 153 -5.52 7.37 -7.55
CA SER A 153 -5.07 6.18 -6.81
C SER A 153 -4.46 6.50 -5.45
N ARG A 154 -4.62 5.59 -4.49
CA ARG A 154 -4.15 5.73 -3.10
C ARG A 154 -3.38 4.51 -2.66
N ILE A 155 -2.21 4.73 -2.08
CA ILE A 155 -1.34 3.67 -1.55
C ILE A 155 -1.14 3.96 -0.07
N ILE A 156 -1.33 2.96 0.77
CA ILE A 156 -1.08 3.03 2.22
C ILE A 156 0.01 2.02 2.55
N ILE A 157 1.01 2.44 3.30
CA ILE A 157 2.11 1.60 3.74
C ILE A 157 2.11 1.61 5.26
N THR A 158 2.10 0.45 5.91
CA THR A 158 2.40 0.37 7.34
C THR A 158 3.83 -0.09 7.55
N THR A 159 4.54 0.55 8.47
CA THR A 159 5.94 0.22 8.77
C THR A 159 6.29 0.59 10.20
N ARG A 160 7.42 0.12 10.73
CA ARG A 160 7.92 0.55 12.05
C ARG A 160 8.85 1.74 11.96
N ASP A 161 9.43 1.99 10.78
CA ASP A 161 10.49 2.95 10.54
C ASP A 161 9.98 4.09 9.64
N LYS A 162 10.65 5.26 9.67
CA LYS A 162 10.30 6.41 8.81
C LYS A 162 11.03 6.36 7.47
#